data_AF-A0A9D1G1Z9-F1
#
_entry.id   AF-A0A9D1G1Z9-F1
#
_cell.length_a   1.000
_cell.length_b   1.000
_cell.length_c   1.000
_cell.angle_alpha   90.00
_cell.angle_beta   90.00
_cell.angle_gamma   90.00
#
_symmetry.space_group_name_H-M   'P 1'
#
loop_
_entity.id
_entity.type
_entity.pdbx_description
1 polymer ?
#
loop_
_entity_poly.entity_id
_entity_poly.type
_entity_poly.pdbx_seq_one_letter_code
_entity_poly.pdbx_strand_id
1 'polypeptide(L)' 'MLVKKGLDADRALAAMTIQAAKIIGCDARLGSIDVGKDADLFISDGSPFDPTAIIRDVFIDGERVAGGQSA' A
#
# COMPACT_ATOMS: atom_id res chain seq x y z
N MET A 1 -6.87 7.71 9.01
CA MET A 1 -8.12 7.88 9.79
C MET A 1 -8.76 6.55 10.21
N LEU A 2 -8.72 5.47 9.40
CA LEU A 2 -9.38 4.19 9.70
C LEU A 2 -9.06 3.59 11.08
N VAL A 3 -7.76 3.39 11.38
CA VAL A 3 -7.32 2.83 12.67
C VAL A 3 -7.66 3.76 13.84
N LYS A 4 -7.44 5.07 13.67
CA LYS A 4 -7.82 6.09 14.66
C LYS A 4 -9.34 6.12 14.97
N LYS A 5 -10.17 5.56 14.08
CA LYS A 5 -11.63 5.46 14.25
C LYS A 5 -12.08 4.08 14.76
N GLY A 6 -11.15 3.24 15.21
CA GLY A 6 -11.46 1.97 15.88
C GLY A 6 -11.46 0.75 14.96
N LEU A 7 -11.06 0.89 13.69
CA LEU A 7 -10.84 -0.28 12.84
C LEU A 7 -9.49 -0.92 13.18
N ASP A 8 -9.47 -2.25 13.23
CA ASP A 8 -8.23 -3.00 13.34
C ASP A 8 -7.26 -2.70 12.18
N ALA A 9 -5.95 -2.71 12.44
CA ALA A 9 -4.93 -2.29 11.48
C ALA A 9 -4.91 -3.18 10.23
N ASP A 10 -5.05 -4.49 10.39
CA ASP A 10 -5.05 -5.42 9.26
C ASP A 10 -6.31 -5.24 8.41
N ARG A 11 -7.46 -5.02 9.06
CA ARG A 11 -8.70 -4.70 8.36
C ARG A 11 -8.63 -3.36 7.62
N ALA A 12 -8.01 -2.35 8.24
CA ALA A 12 -7.80 -1.06 7.60
C ALA A 12 -6.87 -1.17 6.39
N LEU A 13 -5.81 -1.99 6.48
CA LEU A 13 -4.87 -2.20 5.38
C LEU A 13 -5.57 -2.94 4.24
N ALA A 14 -6.29 -4.02 4.56
CA ALA A 14 -7.06 -4.77 3.59
C ALA A 14 -8.13 -3.89 2.90
N ALA A 15 -8.82 -3.03 3.66
CA ALA A 15 -9.80 -2.09 3.12
C ALA A 15 -9.22 -1.16 2.05
N MET A 16 -8.00 -0.65 2.26
CA MET A 16 -7.30 0.24 1.31
C MET A 16 -6.57 -0.48 0.18
N THR A 17 -6.47 -1.81 0.23
CA THR A 17 -5.71 -2.62 -0.74
C THR A 17 -6.61 -3.69 -1.36
N ILE A 18 -6.58 -4.93 -0.85
CA ILE A 18 -7.23 -6.08 -1.49
C ILE A 18 -8.75 -5.95 -1.57
N GLN A 19 -9.40 -5.33 -0.58
CA GLN A 19 -10.86 -5.17 -0.62
C GLN A 19 -11.27 -4.11 -1.65
N ALA A 20 -10.51 -3.01 -1.76
CA ALA A 20 -10.71 -2.03 -2.82
C ALA A 20 -10.53 -2.66 -4.21
N ALA A 21 -9.47 -3.46 -4.40
CA ALA A 21 -9.21 -4.16 -5.65
C ALA A 21 -10.34 -5.14 -6.03
N LYS A 22 -10.90 -5.86 -5.05
CA LYS A 22 -12.05 -6.76 -5.24
C LYS A 22 -13.31 -6.00 -5.66
N ILE A 23 -13.60 -4.85 -5.03
CA ILE A 23 -14.77 -4.02 -5.35
C ILE A 23 -14.74 -3.55 -6.81
N ILE A 24 -13.56 -3.22 -7.33
CA ILE A 24 -13.39 -2.75 -8.71
C ILE A 24 -13.02 -3.86 -9.71
N GLY A 25 -12.93 -5.12 -9.26
CA GLY A 25 -12.67 -6.29 -10.11
C GLY A 25 -11.24 -6.39 -10.66
N CYS A 26 -10.25 -5.82 -9.98
CA CYS A 26 -8.84 -5.86 -10.38
C CYS A 26 -7.95 -6.67 -9.44
N ASP A 27 -8.53 -7.44 -8.50
CA ASP A 27 -7.80 -8.20 -7.48
C ASP A 27 -6.96 -9.34 -8.03
N ALA A 28 -7.13 -9.74 -9.29
CA ALA A 28 -6.19 -10.63 -9.97
C ALA A 28 -4.82 -9.98 -10.22
N ARG A 29 -4.76 -8.64 -10.28
CA ARG A 29 -3.55 -7.87 -10.59
C ARG A 29 -3.06 -7.03 -9.41
N LEU A 30 -3.96 -6.50 -8.59
CA LEU A 30 -3.64 -5.48 -7.58
C LEU A 30 -4.04 -5.89 -6.15
N GLY A 31 -3.59 -5.09 -5.19
CA GLY A 31 -4.12 -5.06 -3.82
C GLY A 31 -3.52 -6.08 -2.85
N SER A 32 -2.60 -6.94 -3.26
CA SER A 32 -1.80 -7.77 -2.35
C SER A 32 -0.44 -8.11 -2.95
N ILE A 33 0.48 -8.56 -2.09
CA ILE A 33 1.81 -8.99 -2.49
C ILE A 33 1.78 -10.51 -2.68
N ASP A 34 1.44 -10.94 -3.88
CA ASP A 34 1.37 -12.35 -4.27
C ASP A 34 2.02 -12.55 -5.64
N VAL A 35 2.50 -13.75 -5.92
CA VAL A 35 3.12 -14.08 -7.21
C VAL A 35 2.09 -13.92 -8.34
N GLY A 36 2.49 -13.23 -9.42
CA GLY A 36 1.66 -13.00 -10.60
C GLY A 36 0.88 -11.68 -10.60
N LYS A 37 0.97 -10.89 -9.53
CA LYS A 37 0.40 -9.54 -9.43
C LYS A 37 1.37 -8.46 -9.90
N ASP A 38 0.83 -7.30 -10.22
CA ASP A 38 1.61 -6.12 -10.60
C ASP A 38 2.43 -5.66 -9.39
N ALA A 39 3.69 -5.29 -9.61
CA ALA A 39 4.61 -4.88 -8.55
C ALA A 39 4.39 -3.41 -8.12
N ASP A 40 3.16 -3.12 -7.70
CA ASP A 40 2.70 -1.83 -7.20
C ASP A 40 2.90 -1.76 -5.69
N LEU A 41 3.96 -1.08 -5.27
CA LEU A 41 4.44 -1.09 -3.89
C LEU A 41 4.85 0.31 -3.46
N PHE A 42 4.74 0.61 -2.17
CA PHE A 42 5.47 1.73 -1.58
C PHE A 42 6.21 1.26 -0.33
N ILE A 43 7.34 1.89 -0.06
CA ILE A 43 8.15 1.65 1.14
C ILE A 43 8.01 2.88 2.03
N SER A 44 7.81 2.66 3.31
CA SER A 44 7.77 3.69 4.32
C SER A 44 8.67 3.31 5.50
N ASP A 45 9.19 4.30 6.21
CA ASP A 45 10.00 4.09 7.42
C ASP A 45 9.17 3.87 8.70
N GLY A 46 7.85 3.80 8.56
CA GLY A 46 6.94 3.53 9.65
C GLY A 46 5.64 2.90 9.20
N SER A 47 4.68 2.85 10.12
CA SER A 47 3.34 2.36 9.81
C SER A 47 2.67 3.28 8.77
N PRO A 48 1.97 2.73 7.76
CA PRO A 48 1.19 3.54 6.81
C PRO A 48 0.01 4.27 7.48
N PHE A 49 -0.29 3.98 8.75
CA PHE A 49 -1.31 4.66 9.54
C PHE A 49 -0.75 5.78 10.43
N ASP A 50 0.57 5.89 10.53
CA ASP A 50 1.24 6.97 11.23
C ASP A 50 1.36 8.19 10.30
N PRO A 51 0.74 9.33 10.64
CA PRO A 51 0.82 10.53 9.81
C PRO A 51 2.22 11.17 9.75
N THR A 52 3.16 10.73 10.61
CA THR A 52 4.54 11.20 10.63
C THR A 52 5.48 10.30 9.82
N ALA A 53 5.02 9.12 9.40
CA ALA A 53 5.81 8.21 8.58
C ALA A 53 6.07 8.81 7.19
N ILE A 54 7.28 8.59 6.69
CA ILE A 54 7.73 9.10 5.40
C ILE A 54 7.66 7.96 4.39
N ILE A 55 7.08 8.24 3.22
CA ILE A 55 7.18 7.31 2.08
C ILE A 55 8.58 7.48 1.48
N ARG A 56 9.38 6.43 1.57
CA ARG A 56 10.75 6.36 1.06
C ARG A 56 10.76 6.18 -0.44
N ASP A 57 9.96 5.25 -0.94
CA ASP A 57 9.95 4.86 -2.34
C ASP A 57 8.56 4.43 -2.78
N VAL A 58 8.26 4.59 -4.07
CA VAL A 58 7.04 4.10 -4.73
C VAL A 58 7.44 3.42 -6.03
N PHE A 59 6.88 2.24 -6.24
CA PHE A 59 7.04 1.40 -7.41
C PHE A 59 5.67 1.21 -8.09
N ILE A 60 5.65 1.31 -9.41
CA ILE A 60 4.48 1.01 -10.25
C ILE A 60 4.96 0.07 -11.35
N ASP A 61 4.28 -1.06 -11.54
CA ASP A 61 4.69 -2.12 -12.48
C ASP A 61 6.17 -2.56 -12.30
N GLY A 62 6.69 -2.48 -11.07
CA GLY A 62 8.08 -2.82 -10.74
C GLY A 62 9.10 -1.71 -11.01
N GLU A 63 8.69 -0.59 -11.60
CA GLU A 63 9.54 0.57 -11.86
C GLU A 63 9.44 1.60 -10.74
N ARG A 64 10.58 2.12 -10.28
CA ARG A 64 10.60 3.15 -9.22
C ARG A 64 10.18 4.49 -9.80
N VAL A 65 9.01 5.00 -9.37
CA VAL A 65 8.42 6.25 -9.90
C VAL A 65 8.57 7.44 -8.95
N ALA A 66 8.74 7.20 -7.65
CA ALA A 66 8.98 8.25 -6.67
C ALA A 66 9.86 7.74 -5.54
N GLY A 67 10.57 8.66 -4.88
CA GLY A 67 11.23 8.39 -3.61
C GLY A 67 12.20 9.49 -3.20
N GLY A 68 12.32 9.70 -1.89
CA GLY A 68 13.23 10.68 -1.31
C GLY A 68 14.67 10.22 -1.47
N GLN A 69 15.49 11.00 -2.18
CA GLN A 69 16.94 10.80 -2.15
C GLN A 69 17.42 11.00 -0.71
N SER A 70 17.80 9.92 -0.03
CA SER A 70 18.91 9.99 0.93
C SER A 70 20.15 9.52 0.19
N ALA A 71 20.94 10.49 -0.26
CA ALA A 71 22.38 10.33 -0.25
C ALA A 71 22.86 10.07 1.19
#